data_AF-A0A164JY10-F1
#
_entry.id   AF-A0A164JY10-F1
#
_cell.length_a   1.000
_cell.length_b   1.000
_cell.length_c   1.000
_cell.angle_alpha   90.00
_cell.angle_beta   90.00
_cell.angle_gamma   90.00
#
_symmetry.space_group_name_H-M   'P 1'
#
loop_
_entity.id
_entity.type
_entity.pdbx_description
1 polymer ?
#
loop_
_entity_poly.entity_id
_entity_poly.type
_entity_poly.pdbx_seq_one_letter_code
_entity_poly.pdbx_strand_id
1 'polypeptide(L)' 'MKEANLHTNFEIHGAGLYVCPSHGYLAATPDGIFKCACHEDAVMEMKCPYSHRNNTSGEAATPDTKFCLTVDDNGI' A
#
# COMPACT_ATOMS: atom_id res chain seq x y z
N MET A 1 20.04 9.96 -7.17
CA MET A 1 19.30 11.13 -6.71
C MET A 1 18.95 10.90 -5.25
N LYS A 2 19.08 11.88 -4.35
CA LYS A 2 18.53 11.74 -2.99
C LYS A 2 17.02 11.77 -3.15
N GLU A 3 16.36 10.65 -2.93
CA GLU A 3 14.91 10.59 -2.74
C GLU A 3 14.56 11.65 -1.69
N ALA A 4 13.78 12.66 -2.07
CA ALA A 4 13.26 13.62 -1.11
C ALA A 4 12.29 12.87 -0.21
N ASN A 5 12.49 12.93 1.10
CA ASN A 5 11.54 12.35 2.04
C ASN A 5 10.27 13.22 2.00
N LEU A 6 9.28 12.80 1.20
CA LEU A 6 8.05 13.56 0.92
C LEU A 6 7.17 13.73 2.17
N HIS A 7 7.43 12.93 3.21
CA HIS A 7 6.66 12.92 4.45
C HIS A 7 7.56 13.19 5.67
N THR A 8 7.20 14.19 6.47
CA THR A 8 7.94 14.54 7.69
C THR A 8 7.67 13.50 8.78
N ASN A 9 8.73 13.00 9.42
CA ASN A 9 8.66 11.97 10.48
C ASN A 9 7.85 10.73 10.04
N PHE A 10 8.16 10.22 8.85
CA PHE A 10 7.56 9.01 8.32
C PHE A 10 7.94 7.77 9.14
N GLU A 11 6.93 7.00 9.55
CA GLU A 11 7.08 5.71 10.23
C GLU A 11 6.05 4.69 9.71
N ILE A 12 6.43 3.41 9.69
CA ILE A 12 5.53 2.28 9.46
C ILE A 12 5.50 1.43 10.72
N HIS A 13 4.30 1.16 11.22
CA HIS A 13 4.08 0.26 12.34
C HIS A 13 3.40 -1.02 11.87
N GLY A 14 3.73 -2.15 12.50
CA GLY A 14 2.94 -3.38 12.33
C GLY A 14 1.51 -3.20 12.84
N ALA A 15 0.55 -3.87 12.21
CA ALA A 15 -0.84 -3.81 12.58
C ALA A 15 -1.32 -5.11 13.25
N GLY A 16 -2.26 -4.99 14.18
CA GLY A 16 -3.00 -6.11 14.75
C GLY A 16 -4.40 -6.24 14.13
N LEU A 17 -5.35 -6.81 14.87
CA LEU A 17 -6.76 -6.86 14.47
C LEU A 17 -7.46 -5.52 14.77
N TYR A 18 -8.05 -4.90 13.75
CA TYR A 18 -8.89 -3.70 13.84
C TYR A 18 -10.35 -4.09 13.66
N VAL A 19 -11.14 -4.02 14.74
CA VAL A 19 -12.59 -4.30 14.70
C VAL A 19 -13.35 -3.01 14.38
N CYS A 20 -14.30 -3.07 13.45
CA CYS A 20 -15.15 -1.94 13.09
C CYS A 20 -16.08 -1.59 14.26
N PRO A 21 -16.00 -0.38 14.86
CA PRO A 21 -16.78 -0.07 16.06
C PRO A 21 -18.30 -0.07 15.84
N SER A 22 -18.76 0.29 14.64
CA SER A 22 -20.19 0.32 14.27
C SER A 22 -20.73 -1.05 13.86
N HIS A 23 -19.85 -1.96 13.45
CA HIS A 23 -20.20 -3.30 12.96
C HIS A 23 -19.19 -4.30 13.52
N GLY A 24 -19.33 -4.67 14.80
CA GLY A 24 -18.34 -5.48 15.53
C GLY A 24 -18.07 -6.88 14.96
N TYR A 25 -18.83 -7.31 13.96
CA TYR A 25 -18.60 -8.52 13.18
C TYR A 25 -17.69 -8.31 11.95
N LEU A 26 -17.30 -7.07 11.65
CA LEU A 26 -16.31 -6.70 10.63
C LEU A 26 -14.98 -6.36 11.29
N ALA A 27 -13.89 -6.90 10.76
CA ALA A 27 -12.54 -6.58 11.20
C ALA A 27 -11.53 -6.74 10.06
N ALA A 28 -10.38 -6.08 10.17
CA ALA A 28 -9.26 -6.19 9.23
C ALA A 28 -7.92 -6.25 9.98
N THR A 29 -6.93 -6.86 9.35
CA THR A 29 -5.53 -6.88 9.79
C THR A 29 -4.66 -6.30 8.69
N PRO A 30 -4.44 -4.98 8.68
CA PRO A 30 -3.53 -4.34 7.72
C PRO A 30 -2.12 -4.94 7.77
N ASP A 31 -1.37 -4.88 6.68
CA ASP A 31 0.05 -5.24 6.71
C ASP A 31 0.87 -4.21 7.51
N GLY A 32 0.44 -2.94 7.48
CA GLY A 32 1.00 -1.90 8.34
C GLY A 32 0.17 -0.63 8.41
N ILE A 33 0.51 0.21 9.38
CA ILE A 33 -0.04 1.56 9.56
C ILE A 33 1.05 2.56 9.22
N PHE A 34 0.79 3.37 8.20
CA PHE A 34 1.60 4.50 7.78
C PHE A 34 1.28 5.70 8.67
N LYS A 35 2.30 6.34 9.22
CA LYS A 35 2.18 7.58 9.98
C LYS A 35 3.17 8.63 9.49
N CYS A 36 2.73 9.88 9.46
CA CYS A 36 3.61 11.03 9.24
C CYS A 36 3.05 12.26 9.96
N ALA A 37 3.88 13.29 10.14
CA ALA A 37 3.46 14.53 10.80
C ALA A 37 2.63 15.47 9.91
N CYS A 38 2.55 15.21 8.60
CA CYS A 38 1.90 16.10 7.63
C CYS A 38 0.55 15.61 7.09
N HIS A 39 0.13 14.37 7.37
CA HIS A 39 -1.12 13.78 6.90
C HIS A 39 -1.74 12.88 7.98
N GLU A 40 -2.98 12.47 7.76
CA GLU A 40 -3.64 11.45 8.58
C GLU A 40 -2.98 10.07 8.42
N ASP A 41 -3.22 9.20 9.41
CA ASP A 41 -2.78 7.81 9.36
C ASP A 41 -3.35 7.11 8.12
N ALA A 42 -2.52 6.32 7.43
CA ALA A 42 -2.94 5.53 6.29
C ALA A 42 -2.65 4.04 6.50
N VAL A 43 -3.32 3.20 5.70
CA VAL A 43 -3.12 1.74 5.71
C VAL A 43 -2.14 1.35 4.61
N MET A 44 -1.23 0.43 4.92
CA MET A 44 -0.35 -0.21 3.95
C MET A 44 -0.82 -1.64 3.67
N GLU A 45 -0.91 -1.98 2.38
CA GLU A 45 -1.14 -3.32 1.86
C GLU A 45 0.03 -3.69 0.95
N MET A 46 0.80 -4.71 1.32
CA MET A 46 1.99 -5.16 0.60
C MET A 46 1.64 -6.33 -0.30
N LYS A 47 1.95 -6.21 -1.60
CA LYS A 47 1.74 -7.27 -2.59
C LYS A 47 3.06 -7.72 -3.21
N CYS A 48 3.24 -9.03 -3.30
CA CYS A 48 4.37 -9.68 -3.99
C CYS A 48 3.84 -10.66 -5.05
N PRO A 49 3.37 -10.17 -6.22
CA PRO A 49 2.72 -10.99 -7.23
C PRO A 49 3.71 -11.94 -7.92
N TYR A 50 3.74 -13.19 -7.48
CA TYR A 50 4.70 -14.19 -7.95
C TYR A 50 4.57 -14.56 -9.44
N SER A 51 3.38 -14.42 -10.03
CA SER A 51 3.16 -14.58 -11.48
C SER A 51 4.02 -13.64 -12.32
N HIS A 52 4.39 -12.49 -11.75
CA HIS A 52 5.21 -11.44 -12.33
C HIS A 52 6.54 -11.25 -11.59
N ARG A 53 7.07 -12.32 -10.95
CA ARG A 53 8.28 -12.25 -10.10
C ARG A 53 9.54 -11.69 -10.76
N ASN A 54 9.60 -11.70 -12.10
CA ASN A 54 10.74 -11.21 -12.89
C ASN A 54 10.43 -9.87 -13.58
N ASN A 55 9.28 -9.28 -13.29
CA ASN A 55 8.81 -8.03 -13.86
C ASN A 55 8.77 -6.95 -12.80
N THR A 56 8.97 -5.70 -13.22
CA THR A 56 8.60 -4.55 -12.40
C THR A 56 7.08 -4.43 -12.30
N SER A 57 6.58 -3.67 -11.32
CA SER A 57 5.14 -3.37 -11.24
C SER A 57 4.63 -2.75 -12.54
N GLY A 58 5.41 -1.87 -13.19
CA GLY A 58 5.13 -1.23 -14.48
C GLY A 58 4.83 -2.24 -15.59
N GLU A 59 5.78 -3.16 -15.75
CA GLU A 59 5.72 -4.22 -16.76
C GLU A 59 4.60 -5.22 -16.49
N ALA A 60 4.19 -5.40 -15.23
CA ALA A 60 3.09 -6.27 -14.86
C ALA A 60 1.71 -5.61 -15.07
N ALA A 61 1.56 -4.35 -14.63
CA ALA A 61 0.28 -3.64 -14.67
C ALA A 61 -0.17 -3.27 -16.10
N THR A 62 0.78 -3.06 -17.03
CA THR A 62 0.47 -2.66 -18.40
C THR A 62 -0.26 -3.77 -19.19
N PRO A 63 0.22 -5.04 -19.23
CA PRO A 63 -0.42 -6.11 -19.97
C PRO A 63 -1.48 -6.90 -19.18
N ASP A 64 -1.36 -6.97 -17.84
CA ASP A 64 -2.23 -7.82 -17.01
C ASP A 64 -3.36 -7.01 -16.37
N THR A 65 -4.54 -7.08 -16.97
CA THR A 65 -5.75 -6.42 -16.46
C THR A 65 -6.25 -6.97 -15.13
N LYS A 66 -5.68 -8.09 -14.65
CA LYS A 66 -5.97 -8.67 -13.33
C LYS A 66 -4.90 -8.33 -12.29
N PHE A 67 -3.89 -7.54 -12.65
CA PHE A 67 -2.89 -7.06 -11.72
C PHE A 67 -3.52 -6.16 -10.65
N CYS A 68 -2.88 -6.05 -9.48
CA CYS A 68 -3.41 -5.27 -8.36
C CYS A 68 -3.24 -3.75 -8.51
N LEU A 69 -2.60 -3.29 -9.58
CA LEU A 69 -2.36 -1.89 -9.90
C LEU A 69 -2.71 -1.63 -11.37
N THR A 70 -3.03 -0.38 -11.70
CA THR A 70 -3.31 0.09 -13.05
C THR A 70 -2.36 1.24 -13.39
N VAL A 71 -1.98 1.37 -14.66
CA VAL A 71 -1.17 2.50 -15.14
C VAL A 71 -2.10 3.61 -15.62
N ASP A 72 -1.91 4.82 -15.10
CA ASP A 72 -2.56 6.05 -15.60
C ASP A 72 -1.54 7.08 -16.12
N ASP A 73 -1.99 8.28 -16.48
CA ASP A 73 -1.14 9.33 -17.05
C ASP A 73 0.00 9.79 -16.10
N ASN A 74 -0.08 9.48 -14.81
CA ASN A 74 0.93 9.76 -13.79
C ASN A 74 1.84 8.56 -13.49
N GLY A 75 1.63 7.41 -14.13
CA GLY A 75 2.37 6.17 -13.90
C GLY A 75 1.54 5.08 -13.23
N ILE A 76 2.22 4.18 -12.50
CA ILE A 76 1.58 3.30 -11.51
C ILE A 76 1.43 4.05 -10.20
#